data_AF-A0A9J7K2F7-F1
#
_entry.id   AF-A0A9J7K2F7-F1
#
_cell.length_a   1.000
_cell.length_b   1.000
_cell.length_c   1.000
_cell.angle_alpha   90.00
_cell.angle_beta   90.00
_cell.angle_gamma   90.00
#
_symmetry.space_group_name_H-M   'P 1'
#
loop_
_entity.id
_entity.type
_entity.pdbx_description
1 polymer ?
#
loop_
_entity_poly.entity_id
_entity_poly.type
_entity_poly.pdbx_seq_one_letter_code
_entity_poly.pdbx_strand_id
1 'polypeptide(L)' 'MNIVRTPSVAQIDILEELLASLAQQTLVRSAAVSSVDSFMQFTQKMLDSFYNFASSLALSQAQMTPNPYEMIISANVVLK' A
#
# COMPACT_ATOMS: atom_id res chain seq x y z
N MET A 1 28.20 -25.38 14.31
CA MET A 1 26.85 -25.95 14.08
C MET A 1 26.41 -25.47 12.70
N ASN A 2 26.44 -26.33 11.68
CA ASN A 2 26.06 -25.96 10.32
C ASN A 2 24.53 -26.07 10.21
N ILE A 3 23.84 -24.96 10.41
CA ILE A 3 22.37 -24.94 10.34
C ILE A 3 22.02 -25.02 8.85
N VAL A 4 21.50 -26.17 8.42
CA VAL A 4 20.99 -26.32 7.05
C VAL A 4 19.88 -25.31 6.86
N ARG A 5 20.09 -24.36 5.93
CA ARG A 5 19.09 -23.33 5.62
C ARG A 5 17.92 -24.01 4.90
N THR A 6 16.89 -24.34 5.66
CA THR A 6 15.61 -24.83 5.12
C THR A 6 14.65 -23.65 4.95
N PRO A 7 13.77 -23.65 3.95
CA PRO A 7 12.83 -22.55 3.71
C PRO A 7 11.84 -22.32 4.87
N SER A 8 11.72 -23.26 5.81
CA SER A 8 10.89 -23.13 7.02
C SER A 8 11.61 -22.53 8.23
N VAL A 9 12.93 -22.34 8.17
CA VAL A 9 13.74 -21.84 9.30
C VAL A 9 14.26 -20.45 8.99
N ALA A 10 13.73 -19.45 9.70
CA ALA A 10 14.23 -18.08 9.65
C ALA A 10 15.53 -17.93 10.46
N GLN A 11 16.35 -16.93 10.09
CA GLN A 11 17.62 -16.62 10.76
C GLN A 11 17.62 -15.16 11.20
N ILE A 12 18.28 -14.88 12.33
CA ILE A 12 18.50 -13.54 12.86
C ILE A 12 20.00 -13.38 13.05
N ASP A 13 20.59 -12.39 12.37
CA ASP A 13 21.99 -12.04 12.51
C ASP A 13 22.13 -10.78 13.37
N ILE A 14 23.07 -10.79 14.33
CA ILE A 14 23.37 -9.67 15.21
C ILE A 14 24.84 -9.30 14.99
N LEU A 15 25.10 -8.08 14.53
CA LEU A 15 26.44 -7.52 14.42
C LEU A 15 26.62 -6.36 15.40
N GLU A 16 27.82 -6.26 15.97
CA GLU A 16 28.23 -5.10 16.75
C GLU A 16 28.75 -4.01 15.80
N GLU A 17 28.14 -2.82 15.87
CA GLU A 17 28.43 -1.70 14.96
C GLU A 17 28.54 -0.38 15.73
N LEU A 18 29.33 0.56 15.20
CA LEU A 18 29.54 1.90 15.76
C LEU A 18 28.23 2.72 15.71
N LEU A 19 27.91 3.42 16.80
CA LEU A 19 26.65 4.17 16.97
C LEU A 19 26.39 5.19 15.84
N ALA A 20 27.44 5.84 15.33
CA ALA A 20 27.35 6.79 14.23
C ALA A 20 26.91 6.12 12.91
N SER A 21 27.27 4.86 12.70
CA SER A 21 26.89 4.08 11.52
C SER A 21 25.44 3.60 11.62
N LEU A 22 25.00 3.21 12.82
CA LEU A 22 23.62 2.80 13.09
C LEU A 22 22.61 3.93 12.85
N ALA A 23 22.99 5.17 13.15
CA ALA A 23 22.15 6.36 12.95
C ALA A 23 21.90 6.70 11.46
N GLN A 24 22.75 6.20 10.56
CA GLN A 24 22.62 6.42 9.11
C GLN A 24 21.84 5.30 8.41
N GLN A 25 21.53 4.20 9.12
CA GLN A 25 20.75 3.12 8.57
C GLN A 25 19.27 3.50 8.54
N THR A 26 18.67 3.48 7.36
CA THR A 26 17.21 3.47 7.23
C THR A 26 16.74 2.05 7.53
N LEU A 27 16.71 1.70 8.82
CA LEU A 27 16.25 0.39 9.26
C LEU A 27 14.74 0.29 8.96
N VAL A 28 14.34 -0.77 8.28
CA VAL A 28 12.93 -1.18 8.22
C VAL A 28 12.54 -1.71 9.59
N ARG A 29 12.38 -0.82 10.56
CA ARG A 29 11.98 -1.13 11.93
C ARG A 29 10.48 -0.87 12.03
N SER A 30 9.67 -1.88 11.70
CA SER A 30 8.24 -1.77 11.98
C SER A 30 7.75 -3.09 12.57
N ALA A 31 7.61 -3.10 13.89
CA ALA A 31 6.95 -4.17 14.64
C ALA A 31 5.42 -4.00 14.66
N ALA A 32 4.89 -2.85 14.20
CA ALA A 32 3.47 -2.52 14.31
C ALA A 32 2.68 -2.76 13.01
N VAL A 33 3.33 -2.75 11.84
CA VAL A 33 2.76 -3.15 10.55
C VAL A 33 3.93 -3.63 9.70
N SER A 34 3.82 -4.78 9.03
CA SER A 34 4.79 -5.25 8.02
C SER A 34 5.32 -4.06 7.22
N SER A 35 6.65 -3.79 7.27
CA SER A 35 7.44 -2.70 6.63
C SER A 35 6.73 -1.37 6.27
N VAL A 36 7.40 -0.23 6.48
CA VAL A 36 6.99 1.07 5.89
C VAL A 36 6.68 0.94 4.38
N ASP A 37 7.44 0.11 3.67
CA ASP A 37 7.22 -0.18 2.25
C ASP A 37 5.90 -0.89 1.98
N SER A 38 5.49 -1.85 2.82
CA SER A 38 4.24 -2.58 2.62
C SER A 38 3.03 -1.72 2.93
N PHE A 39 3.13 -0.79 3.89
CA PHE A 39 2.07 0.20 4.13
C PHE A 39 1.92 1.16 2.94
N MET A 40 3.04 1.66 2.39
CA MET A 40 3.02 2.48 1.18
C MET A 40 2.44 1.72 -0.02
N GLN A 41 2.83 0.46 -0.22
CA GLN A 41 2.28 -0.37 -1.28
C GLN A 41 0.80 -0.66 -1.10
N PHE A 42 0.36 -0.92 0.14
CA PHE A 42 -1.07 -1.14 0.44
C PHE A 42 -1.89 0.10 0.12
N THR A 43 -1.47 1.27 0.59
CA THR A 43 -2.19 2.53 0.35
C THR A 43 -2.24 2.88 -1.13
N GLN A 44 -1.13 2.74 -1.85
CA GLN A 44 -1.09 2.91 -3.31
C GLN A 44 -2.08 1.98 -4.02
N LYS A 45 -2.01 0.67 -3.74
CA LYS A 45 -2.91 -0.31 -4.38
C LYS A 45 -4.38 -0.09 -4.03
N MET A 46 -4.68 0.35 -2.81
CA MET A 46 -6.04 0.70 -2.41
C MET A 46 -6.58 1.88 -3.21
N LEU A 47 -5.78 2.94 -3.37
CA LEU A 47 -6.16 4.11 -4.16
C LEU A 47 -6.34 3.77 -5.64
N ASP A 48 -5.42 2.99 -6.21
CA ASP A 48 -5.51 2.52 -7.60
C ASP A 48 -6.77 1.67 -7.82
N SER A 49 -7.04 0.73 -6.90
CA SER A 49 -8.22 -0.13 -6.96
C SER A 49 -9.51 0.68 -6.89
N PHE A 50 -9.59 1.63 -5.96
CA PHE A 50 -10.74 2.52 -5.80
C PHE A 50 -10.98 3.35 -7.06
N TYR A 51 -9.94 3.97 -7.61
CA TYR A 51 -10.03 4.78 -8.82
C TYR A 51 -10.51 3.95 -10.01
N ASN A 52 -9.93 2.77 -10.23
CA ASN A 52 -10.30 1.90 -11.34
C ASN A 52 -11.75 1.43 -11.21
N PHE A 53 -12.18 1.08 -10.00
CA PHE A 53 -13.56 0.69 -9.74
C PHE A 53 -14.54 1.84 -9.98
N ALA A 54 -14.31 3.01 -9.38
CA ALA A 54 -15.17 4.18 -9.55
C ALA A 54 -15.24 4.65 -11.01
N SER A 55 -14.11 4.64 -11.72
CA SER A 55 -14.05 5.02 -13.14
C SER A 55 -14.81 4.05 -14.04
N SER A 56 -14.87 2.76 -13.69
CA SER A 56 -15.67 1.79 -14.45
C SER A 56 -17.18 2.04 -14.38
N LEU A 57 -17.63 2.79 -13.37
CA LEU A 57 -19.02 3.22 -13.17
C LEU A 57 -19.29 4.63 -13.74
N ALA A 58 -18.29 5.28 -14.32
CA ALA A 58 -18.45 6.62 -14.87
C ALA A 58 -19.37 6.60 -16.09
N LEU A 59 -20.40 7.44 -16.06
CA LEU A 59 -21.38 7.59 -17.13
C LEU A 59 -21.42 9.03 -17.61
N SER A 60 -21.60 9.23 -18.91
CA SER A 60 -21.96 10.55 -19.44
C SER A 60 -23.42 10.86 -19.15
N GLN A 61 -23.78 12.15 -19.09
CA GLN A 61 -25.18 12.56 -18.86
C GLN A 61 -26.16 11.97 -19.88
N ALA A 62 -25.70 11.74 -21.12
CA ALA A 62 -26.52 11.14 -22.17
C ALA A 62 -26.82 9.64 -21.94
N GLN A 63 -26.05 8.96 -21.09
CA GLN A 63 -26.19 7.54 -20.76
C GLN A 63 -26.88 7.31 -19.42
N MET A 64 -27.23 8.37 -18.69
CA MET A 64 -27.89 8.27 -17.38
C MET A 64 -29.39 7.97 -17.52
N THR A 65 -29.87 7.01 -16.73
CA THR A 65 -31.31 6.80 -16.55
C THR A 65 -31.80 7.76 -15.45
N PRO A 66 -32.87 8.55 -15.67
CA PRO A 66 -33.35 9.50 -14.66
C PRO A 66 -33.79 8.78 -13.37
N ASN A 67 -33.07 9.02 -12.28
CA ASN A 67 -33.38 8.50 -10.96
C ASN A 67 -33.24 9.61 -9.89
N PRO A 68 -34.35 10.10 -9.31
CA PRO A 68 -34.32 11.20 -8.35
C PRO A 68 -33.77 10.82 -6.97
N TYR A 69 -33.55 9.53 -6.69
CA TYR A 69 -33.03 9.04 -5.42
C TYR A 69 -31.53 8.70 -5.47
N GLU A 70 -30.89 8.86 -6.64
CA GLU A 70 -29.49 8.52 -6.84
C GLU A 70 -28.60 9.77 -6.75
N MET A 71 -27.51 9.66 -5.99
CA MET A 71 -26.52 10.72 -5.87
C MET A 71 -25.34 10.42 -6.77
N ILE A 72 -25.08 11.31 -7.73
CA ILE A 72 -23.96 11.18 -8.67
C ILE A 72 -22.88 12.18 -8.30
N ILE A 73 -21.64 11.71 -8.20
CA ILE A 73 -20.46 12.53 -7.94
C ILE A 73 -19.78 12.81 -9.29
N SER A 74 -19.35 14.05 -9.49
CA SER A 74 -18.66 14.43 -10.71
C SER A 74 -17.26 13.78 -10.77
N ALA A 75 -16.92 13.17 -11.92
CA ALA A 75 -15.69 12.39 -12.08
C ALA A 75 -14.40 13.19 -11.84
N ASN A 76 -14.41 14.51 -12.05
CA ASN A 76 -13.29 15.40 -11.76
C ASN A 76 -12.96 15.55 -10.26
N VAL A 77 -13.86 15.13 -9.36
CA VAL A 77 -13.57 15.12 -7.91
C VAL A 77 -12.70 13.91 -7.54
N VAL A 78 -12.75 12.85 -8.34
CA VAL A 78 -11.99 11.61 -8.13
C VAL A 78 -10.59 11.70 -8.75
N LEU A 79 -10.41 12.51 -9.80
CA LEU A 79 -9.14 12.85 -10.44
C LEU A 79 -8.66 14.23 -9.96
N LYS A 80 -7.85 14.30 -8.91
CA LYS A 80 -7.22 15.55 -8.48
C LYS A 80 -5.73 15.38 -8.21
#